data_AF-A0A100XJ67-F1
#
_entry.id   AF-A0A100XJ67-F1
#
_cell.length_a   1.000
_cell.length_b   1.000
_cell.length_c   1.000
_cell.angle_alpha   90.00
_cell.angle_beta   90.00
_cell.angle_gamma   90.00
#
_symmetry.space_group_name_H-M   'P 1'
#
loop_
_entity.id
_entity.type
_entity.pdbx_description
1 polymer ?
#
loop_
_entity_poly.entity_id
_entity_poly.type
_entity_poly.pdbx_seq_one_letter_code
_entity_poly.pdbx_strand_id
1 'polypeptide(L)'
;MAALKEIYNAEDIDKAQVAVKAFEVDFGAKYPKAVAKITDDLDTLLGFYRYPAEHWIHLRTTNPIESTFATVRLRTKVTKGPGSRAAGLAMAYKLIDAAA
;
A
#
# COMPACT_ATOMS: atom_id res chain seq x y z
N MET A 1 10.87 -4.96 6.28
CA MET A 1 10.04 -5.20 5.07
C MET A 1 10.10 -6.63 4.55
N ALA A 2 11.16 -7.42 4.82
CA ALA A 2 11.29 -8.80 4.32
C ALA A 2 10.05 -9.68 4.62
N ALA A 3 9.61 -9.74 5.87
CA ALA A 3 8.43 -10.54 6.26
C ALA A 3 7.12 -10.14 5.55
N LEU A 4 6.91 -8.85 5.26
CA LEU A 4 5.75 -8.44 4.44
C LEU A 4 5.88 -8.92 2.99
N LYS A 5 7.10 -8.88 2.42
CA LYS A 5 7.37 -9.41 1.08
C LYS A 5 7.11 -10.90 1.00
N GLU A 6 7.38 -11.65 2.07
CA GLU A 6 7.10 -13.08 2.15
C GLU A 6 5.60 -13.39 2.08
N ILE A 7 4.74 -12.48 2.53
CA ILE A 7 3.29 -12.62 2.41
C ILE A 7 2.84 -12.39 0.95
N TYR A 8 3.11 -11.21 0.39
CA TYR A 8 2.53 -10.83 -0.91
C TYR A 8 3.33 -11.35 -2.12
N ASN A 9 4.54 -11.89 -1.92
CA ASN A 9 5.28 -12.60 -2.97
C ASN A 9 5.30 -14.11 -2.77
N ALA A 10 4.48 -14.65 -1.86
CA ALA A 10 4.33 -16.09 -1.73
C ALA A 10 3.86 -16.71 -3.07
N GLU A 11 4.23 -17.97 -3.27
CA GLU A 11 3.93 -18.74 -4.48
C GLU A 11 2.43 -18.87 -4.73
N ASP A 12 1.65 -19.02 -3.66
CA ASP A 12 0.20 -19.17 -3.69
C ASP A 12 -0.43 -18.63 -2.39
N ILE A 13 -1.77 -18.64 -2.35
CA ILE A 13 -2.53 -18.12 -1.21
C ILE A 13 -2.31 -18.93 0.08
N ASP A 14 -2.07 -20.24 -0.02
CA ASP A 14 -1.86 -21.09 1.15
C ASP A 14 -0.51 -20.78 1.80
N LYS A 15 0.54 -20.61 0.99
CA LYS A 15 1.86 -20.13 1.44
C LYS A 15 1.79 -18.71 2.01
N ALA A 16 0.99 -17.83 1.41
CA ALA A 16 0.78 -16.48 1.94
C ALA A 16 0.15 -16.52 3.34
N GLN A 17 -0.85 -17.38 3.57
CA GLN A 17 -1.49 -17.55 4.88
C GLN A 17 -0.51 -18.10 5.94
N VAL A 18 0.38 -19.02 5.56
CA VAL A 18 1.44 -19.49 6.47
C VAL A 18 2.40 -18.36 6.82
N ALA A 19 2.81 -17.54 5.85
CA ALA A 19 3.68 -16.39 6.08
C ALA A 19 3.02 -15.33 6.98
N VAL A 20 1.70 -15.12 6.87
CA VAL A 20 0.94 -14.23 7.77
C VAL A 20 1.01 -14.72 9.21
N LYS A 21 0.83 -16.02 9.45
CA LYS A 21 0.91 -16.58 10.82
C LYS A 21 2.30 -16.40 11.42
N ALA A 22 3.35 -16.60 10.62
CA ALA A 22 4.72 -16.33 11.06
C ALA A 22 4.91 -14.84 11.39
N PHE A 23 4.41 -13.94 10.53
CA PHE A 23 4.44 -12.50 10.75
C PHE A 23 3.70 -12.08 12.04
N GLU A 24 2.55 -12.68 12.33
CA GLU A 24 1.80 -12.43 13.56
C GLU A 24 2.58 -12.85 14.80
N VAL A 25 3.22 -14.03 14.78
CA VAL A 25 4.06 -14.50 15.90
C VAL A 25 5.25 -13.55 16.13
N ASP A 26 5.94 -13.17 15.05
CA ASP A 26 7.16 -12.37 15.14
C ASP A 26 6.91 -10.92 15.58
N PHE A 27 5.80 -10.33 15.13
CA PHE A 27 5.54 -8.90 15.28
C PHE A 27 4.34 -8.56 16.17
N GLY A 28 3.45 -9.51 16.45
CA GLY A 28 2.18 -9.29 17.16
C GLY A 28 2.37 -8.74 18.57
N ALA A 29 3.37 -9.24 19.31
CA ALA A 29 3.64 -8.77 20.66
C ALA A 29 4.12 -7.30 20.69
N LYS A 30 4.92 -6.89 19.70
CA LYS A 30 5.53 -5.55 19.66
C LYS A 30 4.64 -4.52 18.98
N TYR A 31 3.89 -4.93 17.96
CA TYR A 31 3.11 -4.04 17.10
C TYR A 31 1.68 -4.55 16.89
N PRO A 32 0.91 -4.81 17.96
CA PRO A 32 -0.39 -5.49 17.86
C PRO A 32 -1.37 -4.79 16.92
N LYS A 33 -1.40 -3.45 16.94
CA LYS A 33 -2.28 -2.66 16.05
C LYS A 33 -1.87 -2.71 14.58
N ALA A 34 -0.57 -2.81 14.30
CA ALA A 34 -0.08 -2.90 12.91
C ALA A 34 -0.30 -4.30 12.34
N VAL A 35 -0.13 -5.33 13.17
CA VAL A 35 -0.42 -6.71 12.80
C VAL A 35 -1.92 -6.90 12.54
N ALA A 36 -2.78 -6.36 13.41
CA ALA A 36 -4.24 -6.38 13.23
C ALA A 36 -4.70 -5.83 11.87
N LYS A 37 -4.05 -4.76 11.36
CA LYS A 37 -4.34 -4.19 10.03
C LYS A 37 -4.09 -5.13 8.85
N ILE A 38 -3.39 -6.24 9.08
CA ILE A 38 -3.15 -7.26 8.08
C ILE A 38 -4.02 -8.48 8.38
N THR A 39 -3.98 -8.98 9.61
CA THR A 39 -4.68 -10.21 10.01
C THR A 39 -6.20 -10.10 9.92
N ASP A 40 -6.76 -8.92 10.20
CA ASP A 40 -8.22 -8.71 10.21
C ASP A 40 -8.80 -8.61 8.78
N ASP A 41 -7.97 -8.26 7.80
CA ASP A 41 -8.38 -7.93 6.42
C ASP A 41 -7.79 -8.90 5.36
N LEU A 42 -7.34 -10.09 5.77
CA LEU A 42 -6.60 -11.03 4.90
C LEU A 42 -7.34 -11.41 3.62
N ASP A 43 -8.65 -11.64 3.70
CA ASP A 43 -9.46 -12.01 2.53
C ASP A 43 -9.42 -10.93 1.44
N THR A 44 -9.36 -9.66 1.85
CA THR A 44 -9.25 -8.52 0.93
C THR A 44 -7.81 -8.39 0.44
N LEU A 45 -6.84 -8.44 1.34
CA LEU A 45 -5.43 -8.22 1.02
C LEU A 45 -4.82 -9.33 0.14
N LEU A 46 -5.26 -10.58 0.33
CA LEU A 46 -4.83 -11.72 -0.47
C LEU A 46 -5.77 -12.01 -1.65
N GLY A 47 -6.82 -11.21 -1.84
CA GLY A 47 -7.80 -11.40 -2.92
C GLY A 47 -7.17 -11.41 -4.32
N PHE A 48 -6.01 -10.77 -4.50
CA PHE A 48 -5.31 -10.74 -5.79
C PHE A 48 -4.82 -12.13 -6.27
N TYR A 49 -4.62 -13.09 -5.36
CA TYR A 49 -4.25 -14.46 -5.71
C TYR A 49 -5.33 -15.19 -6.52
N ARG A 50 -6.56 -14.66 -6.58
CA ARG A 50 -7.66 -15.20 -7.41
C ARG A 50 -7.53 -14.84 -8.90
N TYR A 51 -6.62 -13.92 -9.25
CA TYR A 51 -6.33 -13.58 -10.64
C TYR A 51 -5.16 -14.40 -11.19
N PRO A 52 -5.00 -14.48 -12.53
CA PRO A 52 -3.82 -15.10 -13.14
C PRO A 52 -2.50 -14.53 -12.62
N ALA A 53 -1.50 -15.39 -12.45
CA ALA A 53 -0.22 -15.04 -11.82
C ALA A 53 0.54 -13.95 -12.59
N GLU A 54 0.36 -13.87 -13.91
CA GLU A 54 0.91 -12.84 -14.78
C GLU A 54 0.48 -11.44 -14.36
N HIS A 55 -0.69 -11.29 -13.72
CA HIS A 55 -1.21 -10.01 -13.28
C HIS A 55 -0.71 -9.58 -11.90
N TRP A 56 -0.21 -10.51 -11.07
CA TRP A 56 0.18 -10.21 -9.70
C TRP A 56 1.28 -9.14 -9.62
N ILE A 57 2.21 -9.10 -10.58
CA ILE A 57 3.25 -8.05 -10.61
C ILE A 57 2.65 -6.64 -10.73
N HIS A 58 1.57 -6.48 -11.49
CA HIS A 58 0.89 -5.20 -11.68
C HIS A 58 0.00 -4.84 -10.49
N LEU A 59 -0.60 -5.84 -9.83
CA LEU A 59 -1.45 -5.63 -8.65
C LEU A 59 -0.64 -5.32 -7.38
N ARG A 60 0.60 -5.81 -7.29
CA ARG A 60 1.48 -5.60 -6.12
C ARG A 60 2.30 -4.31 -6.18
N THR A 61 2.40 -3.66 -7.34
CA THR A 61 3.17 -2.41 -7.46
C THR A 61 2.36 -1.23 -6.94
N THR A 62 2.99 -0.39 -6.12
CA THR A 62 2.39 0.86 -5.62
C THR A 62 2.68 2.03 -6.56
N ASN A 63 3.55 1.86 -7.56
CA ASN A 63 4.00 2.94 -8.45
C ASN A 63 2.86 3.73 -9.11
N PRO A 64 1.79 3.10 -9.65
CA PRO A 64 0.66 3.85 -10.24
C PRO A 64 0.01 4.84 -9.27
N ILE A 65 0.07 4.56 -7.96
CA ILE A 65 -0.46 5.42 -6.89
C ILE A 65 0.65 6.35 -6.40
N GLU A 66 1.80 5.83 -5.98
CA GLU A 66 2.83 6.63 -5.34
C GLU A 66 3.47 7.66 -6.28
N SER A 67 3.65 7.33 -7.56
CA SER A 67 4.22 8.23 -8.56
C SER A 67 3.33 9.44 -8.81
N THR A 68 2.02 9.23 -8.96
CA THR A 68 1.05 10.31 -9.20
C THR A 68 0.95 11.27 -8.00
N PHE A 69 1.06 10.74 -6.78
CA PHE A 69 1.06 11.56 -5.55
C PHE A 69 2.42 12.20 -5.20
N ALA A 70 3.52 11.81 -5.87
CA ALA A 70 4.86 12.32 -5.55
C ALA A 70 4.96 13.84 -5.75
N THR A 71 4.37 14.37 -6.82
CA THR A 71 4.35 15.81 -7.15
C THR A 71 3.52 16.61 -6.14
N VAL A 72 2.38 16.07 -5.72
CA VAL A 72 1.50 16.66 -4.69
C VAL A 72 2.24 16.79 -3.37
N ARG A 73 2.92 15.72 -2.92
CA ARG A 73 3.74 15.73 -1.70
C ARG A 73 4.88 16.75 -1.79
N LEU A 74 5.60 16.76 -2.91
CA LEU A 74 6.70 17.69 -3.13
C LEU A 74 6.21 19.14 -3.02
N ARG A 75 5.12 19.48 -3.70
CA ARG A 75 4.61 20.85 -3.72
C ARG A 75 4.08 21.27 -2.36
N THR A 76 3.34 20.41 -1.68
CA THR A 76 2.82 20.67 -0.32
C THR A 76 3.95 20.98 0.66
N LYS A 77 5.07 20.25 0.59
CA LYS A 77 6.25 20.49 1.42
C LYS A 77 6.90 21.84 1.14
N VAL A 78 7.05 22.20 -0.14
CA VAL A 78 7.69 23.47 -0.56
C VAL A 78 6.85 24.68 -0.15
N THR A 79 5.52 24.62 -0.32
CA THR A 79 4.64 25.75 0.00
C THR A 79 4.30 25.86 1.49
N LYS A 80 4.78 24.93 2.34
CA LYS A 80 4.42 24.81 3.76
C LYS A 80 2.90 24.69 3.97
N GLY A 81 2.25 23.92 3.10
CA GLY A 81 0.79 23.76 3.07
C GLY A 81 0.09 24.71 2.08
N PRO A 82 -1.24 24.56 1.93
CA PRO A 82 -1.98 25.25 0.88
C PRO A 82 -2.57 26.62 1.27
N GLY A 83 -2.42 27.07 2.51
CA GLY A 83 -3.00 28.32 3.03
C GLY A 83 -4.53 28.32 3.20
N SER A 84 -5.27 27.52 2.41
CA SER A 84 -6.70 27.23 2.60
C SER A 84 -7.07 25.85 2.06
N ARG A 85 -8.21 25.31 2.49
CA ARG A 85 -8.74 24.03 1.98
C ARG A 85 -9.00 24.08 0.47
N ALA A 86 -9.59 25.17 -0.02
CA ALA A 86 -9.93 25.33 -1.43
C ALA A 86 -8.66 25.37 -2.31
N ALA A 87 -7.64 26.11 -1.91
CA ALA A 87 -6.36 26.15 -2.61
C ALA A 87 -5.66 24.78 -2.61
N GLY A 88 -5.76 24.02 -1.51
CA GLY A 88 -5.18 22.68 -1.41
C GLY A 88 -5.83 21.68 -2.36
N LEU A 89 -7.15 21.70 -2.45
CA LEU A 89 -7.91 20.87 -3.39
C LEU A 89 -7.57 21.22 -4.84
N ALA A 90 -7.55 22.51 -5.20
CA ALA A 90 -7.21 22.95 -6.55
C ALA A 90 -5.78 22.56 -6.95
N MET A 91 -4.82 22.70 -6.03
CA MET A 91 -3.43 22.29 -6.24
C MET A 91 -3.31 20.77 -6.43
N ALA A 92 -3.92 19.97 -5.55
CA ALA A 92 -3.86 18.52 -5.65
C ALA A 92 -4.47 18.03 -6.96
N TYR A 93 -5.64 18.55 -7.34
CA TYR A 93 -6.28 18.23 -8.62
C TYR A 93 -5.36 18.54 -9.80
N LYS A 94 -4.83 19.76 -9.90
CA LYS A 94 -3.97 20.15 -11.03
C LYS A 94 -2.66 19.36 -11.11
N LEU A 95 -2.09 18.96 -9.96
CA LEU A 95 -0.86 18.16 -9.93
C LEU A 95 -1.09 16.70 -10.28
N ILE A 96 -2.23 16.12 -9.89
CA ILE A 96 -2.61 14.76 -10.25
C ILE A 96 -2.98 14.69 -11.74
N ASP A 97 -3.78 15.65 -12.23
CA ASP A 97 -4.17 15.78 -13.64
C ASP A 97 -2.96 15.91 -14.58
N ALA A 98 -1.90 16.59 -14.14
CA ALA A 98 -0.66 16.72 -14.90
C ALA A 98 0.29 15.50 -14.79
N ALA A 99 0.04 14.58 -13.85
CA ALA A 99 0.89 13.41 -13.59
C ALA A 99 0.28 12.09 -14.12
N ALA A 100 -0.99 12.12 -14.53
CA ALA A 100 -1.71 11.02 -15.18
C ALA A 100 -1.36 10.94 -16.67
#